data_AF-W2EHN0-F1
#
_entry.id   AF-W2EHN0-F1
#
_cell.length_a   1.000
_cell.length_b   1.000
_cell.length_c   1.000
_cell.angle_alpha   90.00
_cell.angle_beta   90.00
_cell.angle_gamma   90.00
#
_symmetry.space_group_name_H-M   'P 1'
#
loop_
_entity.id
_entity.type
_entity.pdbx_description
1 polymer ?
#
loop_
_entity_poly.entity_id
_entity_poly.type
_entity_poly.pdbx_seq_one_letter_code
_entity_poly.pdbx_strand_id
1 'polypeptide(L)'
;MTAPPRSTVELFRRGGLRRLASGGRSWRAIAIALAVIVPMTLFGSIILMTPSPSVLLGGRNAEDCAEAATGTDVSATAQTDIPRDYLELYKKFGRQIGVQWNVLAAIGKRETDHGRSSLPGVSSGTNYAGAAGPMQFLVSTWGGKTRIKIGPDLNGYASDGDGDGYGDIYDPADAILGAAKMLKRNGAPDDLRRAIFVYNRATWYVDQVLEIARRYAANGQIQLPPEADPACDSSYVASAPDDVVRTILEYALAQRGKPYRWGGTGPDAFDCSGIIYMAYRNAGLSIPRTTFGQWPFGVRVQPGSEQPGDLVFFNAGPGTSKDHPGHVGMVVSPGKMIEARCTLCGPIKVTTYGGRPNIVGFTRPLENEDVVAQLKRALT
;
A
#
# COMPACT_ATOMS: atom_id res chain seq x y z
N MET A 1 -59.81 -5.73 -16.85
CA MET A 1 -60.68 -4.66 -16.29
C MET A 1 -59.94 -4.06 -15.10
N THR A 2 -59.82 -2.75 -14.90
CA THR A 2 -60.19 -1.59 -15.73
C THR A 2 -59.32 -0.38 -15.32
N ALA A 3 -59.12 0.57 -16.24
CA ALA A 3 -58.34 1.79 -16.01
C ALA A 3 -59.26 2.97 -15.55
N PRO A 4 -58.76 4.21 -15.34
CA PRO A 4 -59.34 5.17 -14.40
C PRO A 4 -60.15 6.32 -15.05
N PRO A 5 -60.60 7.31 -14.24
CA PRO A 5 -60.59 8.73 -14.60
C PRO A 5 -59.71 9.54 -13.58
N ARG A 6 -59.10 10.72 -13.83
CA ARG A 6 -59.43 11.94 -14.62
C ARG A 6 -60.62 12.75 -14.06
N SER A 7 -60.63 14.09 -14.01
CA SER A 7 -59.55 15.11 -14.12
C SER A 7 -59.89 16.30 -13.17
N THR A 8 -60.01 17.63 -13.45
CA THR A 8 -59.91 18.54 -14.62
C THR A 8 -59.91 20.01 -14.11
N VAL A 9 -59.68 21.02 -14.98
CA VAL A 9 -60.14 22.44 -14.86
C VAL A 9 -59.44 23.32 -13.79
N GLU A 10 -58.45 24.17 -14.12
CA GLU A 10 -58.52 25.57 -14.67
C GLU A 10 -58.51 26.66 -13.54
N LEU A 11 -58.17 27.96 -13.71
CA LEU A 11 -57.59 28.79 -14.79
C LEU A 11 -57.00 30.07 -14.14
N PHE A 12 -55.92 30.66 -14.69
CA PHE A 12 -55.87 32.12 -14.95
C PHE A 12 -54.79 32.49 -15.99
N ARG A 13 -54.78 33.73 -16.48
CA ARG A 13 -54.41 34.05 -17.89
C ARG A 13 -53.73 35.42 -18.09
N ARG A 14 -52.98 35.52 -19.21
CA ARG A 14 -52.31 36.70 -19.85
C ARG A 14 -50.87 36.96 -19.33
N GLY A 15 -49.89 37.36 -20.14
CA GLY A 15 -49.82 37.70 -21.59
C GLY A 15 -48.92 38.95 -21.80
N GLY A 16 -48.17 39.14 -22.89
CA GLY A 16 -47.95 38.35 -24.11
C GLY A 16 -46.82 38.95 -24.98
N LEU A 17 -46.53 38.37 -26.15
CA LEU A 17 -45.43 38.79 -27.04
C LEU A 17 -45.69 40.11 -27.81
N ARG A 18 -44.61 40.78 -28.23
CA ARG A 18 -44.47 41.36 -29.59
C ARG A 18 -43.01 41.39 -30.06
N ARG A 19 -42.82 41.40 -31.38
CA ARG A 19 -41.55 41.40 -32.14
C ARG A 19 -41.62 42.49 -33.23
N LEU A 20 -40.58 42.59 -34.07
CA LEU A 20 -40.44 43.39 -35.32
C LEU A 20 -39.87 44.81 -35.13
N ALA A 21 -39.00 45.34 -36.01
CA ALA A 21 -38.25 44.71 -37.11
C ALA A 21 -37.03 45.53 -37.59
N SER A 22 -36.20 44.86 -38.40
CA SER A 22 -35.16 45.32 -39.35
C SER A 22 -34.98 46.82 -39.67
N GLY A 23 -33.71 47.21 -39.80
CA GLY A 23 -33.25 48.34 -40.63
C GLY A 23 -31.73 48.30 -40.80
N GLY A 24 -31.20 48.60 -42.00
CA GLY A 24 -29.75 48.64 -42.24
C GLY A 24 -29.36 49.15 -43.63
N ARG A 25 -28.11 49.63 -43.78
CA ARG A 25 -27.47 49.96 -45.06
C ARG A 25 -25.95 50.09 -44.88
N SER A 26 -25.21 49.89 -45.97
CA SER A 26 -23.74 49.80 -46.02
C SER A 26 -23.14 50.79 -47.02
N TRP A 27 -21.98 51.38 -46.70
CA TRP A 27 -21.11 52.09 -47.66
C TRP A 27 -19.65 51.62 -47.52
N ARG A 28 -18.81 51.90 -48.52
CA ARG A 28 -17.53 51.19 -48.76
C ARG A 28 -16.27 52.04 -48.49
N ALA A 29 -15.26 51.37 -47.96
CA ALA A 29 -13.80 51.43 -48.22
C ALA A 29 -13.11 52.71 -48.76
N ILE A 30 -11.91 52.96 -48.23
CA ILE A 30 -10.66 53.24 -48.97
C ILE A 30 -9.46 52.89 -48.05
N ALA A 31 -8.29 52.62 -48.61
CA ALA A 31 -7.06 52.26 -47.90
C ALA A 31 -5.85 53.05 -48.44
N ILE A 32 -4.75 53.12 -47.67
CA ILE A 32 -3.35 53.38 -48.09
C ILE A 32 -2.42 53.04 -46.91
N ALA A 33 -1.12 52.83 -47.15
CA ALA A 33 -0.14 52.28 -46.20
C ALA A 33 1.17 53.10 -46.14
N LEU A 34 2.18 52.55 -45.44
CA LEU A 34 3.57 53.04 -45.24
C LEU A 34 3.75 54.12 -44.15
N ALA A 35 4.91 54.31 -43.49
CA ALA A 35 6.04 53.43 -43.10
C ALA A 35 7.06 54.25 -42.24
N VAL A 36 8.22 53.66 -41.88
CA VAL A 36 9.53 54.31 -41.58
C VAL A 36 9.86 54.80 -40.13
N ILE A 37 10.68 53.96 -39.46
CA ILE A 37 11.87 54.27 -38.60
C ILE A 37 11.69 54.79 -37.14
N VAL A 38 12.71 54.46 -36.33
CA VAL A 38 12.85 54.52 -34.87
C VAL A 38 14.08 55.35 -34.48
N PRO A 39 14.13 55.97 -33.28
CA PRO A 39 15.31 55.73 -32.42
C PRO A 39 14.97 55.44 -30.94
N MET A 40 16.01 54.96 -30.24
CA MET A 40 16.16 54.61 -28.81
C MET A 40 15.56 55.68 -27.84
N THR A 41 15.19 55.35 -26.58
CA THR A 41 16.13 54.90 -25.51
C THR A 41 15.56 54.16 -24.29
N LEU A 42 16.36 53.17 -23.85
CA LEU A 42 16.62 52.68 -22.47
C LEU A 42 15.52 52.08 -21.57
N PHE A 43 16.02 51.18 -20.70
CA PHE A 43 15.36 50.42 -19.61
C PHE A 43 14.21 49.47 -20.01
N GLY A 44 14.26 48.17 -19.71
CA GLY A 44 15.34 47.40 -19.09
C GLY A 44 14.84 46.25 -18.22
N SER A 45 14.24 45.21 -18.81
CA SER A 45 13.75 44.03 -18.10
C SER A 45 14.18 42.74 -18.80
N ILE A 46 14.86 41.86 -18.08
CA ILE A 46 15.33 40.57 -18.61
C ILE A 46 14.16 39.58 -18.62
N ILE A 47 13.70 39.18 -19.81
CA ILE A 47 12.79 38.04 -19.97
C ILE A 47 13.64 36.77 -19.98
N LEU A 48 13.61 36.03 -18.87
CA LEU A 48 14.20 34.70 -18.77
C LEU A 48 13.44 33.72 -19.68
N MET A 49 14.13 33.17 -20.67
CA MET A 49 13.58 32.13 -21.55
C MET A 49 13.49 30.80 -20.79
N THR A 50 12.33 30.50 -20.20
CA THR A 50 12.01 29.14 -19.72
C THR A 50 11.80 28.23 -20.95
N PRO A 51 12.53 27.12 -21.10
CA PRO A 51 12.32 26.21 -22.22
C PRO A 51 10.98 25.49 -22.08
N SER A 52 10.17 25.50 -23.14
CA SER A 52 8.97 24.67 -23.23
C SER A 52 9.36 23.18 -23.19
N PRO A 53 8.64 22.31 -22.46
CA PRO A 53 8.93 20.88 -22.46
C PRO A 53 8.66 20.28 -23.85
N SER A 54 9.68 19.62 -24.42
CA SER A 54 9.57 18.94 -25.70
C SER A 54 8.60 17.76 -25.63
N VAL A 55 7.54 17.80 -26.44
CA VAL A 55 6.68 16.63 -26.67
C VAL A 55 7.45 15.63 -27.53
N LEU A 56 7.87 14.51 -26.93
CA LEU A 56 8.42 13.34 -27.61
C LEU A 56 7.60 12.10 -27.22
N LEU A 57 7.35 11.23 -28.20
CA LEU A 57 6.57 10.02 -27.99
C LEU A 57 7.42 8.95 -27.31
N GLY A 58 6.96 8.43 -26.17
CA GLY A 58 7.54 7.26 -25.53
C GLY A 58 6.88 6.96 -24.19
N GLY A 59 6.44 5.71 -23.99
CA GLY A 59 6.09 5.10 -22.71
C GLY A 59 5.27 5.91 -21.70
N ARG A 60 4.01 5.52 -21.47
CA ARG A 60 3.36 5.76 -20.16
C ARG A 60 4.09 4.93 -19.10
N ASN A 61 5.15 5.50 -18.52
CA ASN A 61 5.70 4.97 -17.28
C ASN A 61 4.60 5.05 -16.22
N ALA A 62 4.30 3.93 -15.56
CA ALA A 62 3.45 3.96 -14.38
C ALA A 62 4.12 4.87 -13.34
N GLU A 63 3.35 5.80 -12.76
CA GLU A 63 3.85 6.72 -11.76
C GLU A 63 4.36 5.92 -10.55
N ASP A 64 5.58 6.21 -10.10
CA ASP A 64 6.22 5.45 -9.02
C ASP A 64 5.56 5.81 -7.68
N CYS A 65 4.44 5.13 -7.38
CA CYS A 65 3.53 5.42 -6.26
C CYS A 65 4.22 5.33 -4.89
N ALA A 66 4.89 6.41 -4.45
CA ALA A 66 5.67 6.44 -3.22
C ALA A 66 5.73 7.83 -2.56
N GLU A 67 4.78 8.15 -1.68
CA GLU A 67 5.10 8.91 -0.47
C GLU A 67 4.10 8.76 0.69
N ALA A 68 4.55 9.19 1.88
CA ALA A 68 3.75 9.65 3.02
C ALA A 68 2.56 8.82 3.52
N ALA A 69 2.82 7.91 4.47
CA ALA A 69 1.81 7.49 5.45
C ALA A 69 1.55 8.61 6.49
N THR A 70 0.91 9.69 6.07
CA THR A 70 0.42 10.75 6.97
C THR A 70 -0.81 10.27 7.72
N GLY A 71 -0.68 10.22 9.05
CA GLY A 71 -1.54 9.42 9.91
C GLY A 71 -3.02 9.82 9.95
N THR A 72 -3.87 8.81 10.09
CA THR A 72 -5.31 8.92 10.37
C THR A 72 -5.63 9.89 11.51
N ASP A 73 -6.71 10.66 11.36
CA ASP A 73 -7.23 11.54 12.41
C ASP A 73 -7.68 10.76 13.66
N VAL A 74 -7.66 11.44 14.80
CA VAL A 74 -7.96 10.86 16.11
C VAL A 74 -9.47 10.75 16.32
N SER A 75 -10.00 9.51 16.40
CA SER A 75 -11.44 9.29 16.63
C SER A 75 -11.90 9.85 17.98
N ALA A 76 -13.19 10.15 18.12
CA ALA A 76 -13.77 10.56 19.41
C ALA A 76 -13.47 9.51 20.51
N THR A 77 -13.57 8.22 20.18
CA THR A 77 -13.19 7.10 21.07
C THR A 77 -11.76 7.23 21.58
N ALA A 78 -10.80 7.52 20.68
CA ALA A 78 -9.39 7.71 21.06
C ALA A 78 -9.19 8.95 21.94
N GLN A 79 -9.92 10.05 21.68
CA GLN A 79 -9.85 11.26 22.51
C GLN A 79 -10.42 11.05 23.93
N THR A 80 -11.36 10.11 24.11
CA THR A 80 -11.95 9.79 25.41
C THR A 80 -11.24 8.67 26.18
N ASP A 81 -10.65 7.70 25.47
CA ASP A 81 -10.08 6.49 26.08
C ASP A 81 -8.58 6.62 26.38
N ILE A 82 -7.83 7.35 25.56
CA ILE A 82 -6.37 7.46 25.70
C ILE A 82 -6.03 8.65 26.62
N PRO A 83 -5.16 8.51 27.63
CA PRO A 83 -4.64 9.65 28.40
C PRO A 83 -3.99 10.69 27.47
N ARG A 84 -4.20 11.99 27.72
CA ARG A 84 -3.79 13.06 26.78
C ARG A 84 -2.28 13.10 26.54
N ASP A 85 -1.50 12.89 27.58
CA ASP A 85 -0.06 12.71 27.57
C ASP A 85 0.34 11.51 26.70
N TYR A 86 -0.22 10.33 26.96
CA TYR A 86 0.02 9.13 26.15
C TYR A 86 -0.35 9.33 24.67
N LEU A 87 -1.47 10.00 24.38
CA LEU A 87 -1.92 10.30 23.02
C LEU A 87 -0.90 11.15 22.26
N GLU A 88 -0.36 12.21 22.88
CA GLU A 88 0.69 13.01 22.24
C GLU A 88 2.00 12.24 22.07
N LEU A 89 2.37 11.34 23.00
CA LEU A 89 3.54 10.48 22.85
C LEU A 89 3.36 9.45 21.71
N TYR A 90 2.20 8.81 21.58
CA TYR A 90 1.90 7.92 20.44
C TYR A 90 1.97 8.67 19.11
N LYS A 91 1.46 9.90 19.04
CA LYS A 91 1.51 10.76 17.84
C LYS A 91 2.94 11.22 17.52
N LYS A 92 3.71 11.65 18.53
CA LYS A 92 5.13 12.05 18.45
C LYS A 92 5.96 10.91 17.86
N PHE A 93 5.99 9.77 18.54
CA PHE A 93 6.90 8.67 18.18
C PHE A 93 6.42 7.84 17.00
N GLY A 94 5.11 7.71 16.80
CA GLY A 94 4.57 7.13 15.58
C GLY A 94 5.03 7.89 14.33
N ARG A 95 4.90 9.23 14.34
CA ARG A 95 5.41 10.09 13.26
C ARG A 95 6.93 10.01 13.13
N GLN A 96 7.67 10.12 14.24
CA GLN A 96 9.14 10.13 14.25
C GLN A 96 9.77 8.84 13.70
N ILE A 97 9.15 7.68 13.95
CA ILE A 97 9.69 6.36 13.57
C ILE A 97 9.01 5.81 12.30
N GLY A 98 7.93 6.44 11.82
CA GLY A 98 7.18 5.98 10.65
C GLY A 98 6.41 4.69 10.95
N VAL A 99 5.59 4.72 12.00
CA VAL A 99 4.65 3.68 12.46
C VAL A 99 3.33 4.37 12.85
N GLN A 100 2.18 3.78 12.53
CA GLN A 100 0.88 4.44 12.79
C GLN A 100 0.62 4.61 14.31
N TRP A 101 0.24 5.82 14.72
CA TRP A 101 0.05 6.18 16.14
C TRP A 101 -1.07 5.36 16.82
N ASN A 102 -2.15 5.06 16.10
CA ASN A 102 -3.30 4.28 16.59
C ASN A 102 -2.92 2.82 16.87
N VAL A 103 -1.91 2.27 16.20
CA VAL A 103 -1.39 0.91 16.47
C VAL A 103 -0.52 0.91 17.73
N LEU A 104 0.30 1.94 17.94
CA LEU A 104 1.06 2.10 19.18
C LEU A 104 0.12 2.30 20.38
N ALA A 105 -0.92 3.12 20.21
CA ALA A 105 -1.99 3.28 21.19
C ALA A 105 -2.70 1.96 21.48
N ALA A 106 -3.04 1.18 20.45
CA ALA A 106 -3.69 -0.11 20.62
C ALA A 106 -2.85 -1.15 21.37
N ILE A 107 -1.51 -1.14 21.20
CA ILE A 107 -0.60 -1.95 22.01
C ILE A 107 -0.66 -1.50 23.47
N GLY A 108 -0.45 -0.21 23.77
CA GLY A 108 -0.48 0.28 25.16
C GLY A 108 -1.84 0.09 25.85
N LYS A 109 -2.94 0.19 25.10
CA LYS A 109 -4.29 -0.19 25.56
C LYS A 109 -4.34 -1.66 25.95
N ARG A 110 -3.81 -2.55 25.10
CA ARG A 110 -3.86 -4.00 25.28
C ARG A 110 -2.93 -4.52 26.38
N GLU A 111 -1.76 -3.90 26.57
CA GLU A 111 -0.79 -4.31 27.58
C GLU A 111 -1.19 -3.83 28.99
N THR A 112 -1.55 -2.55 29.15
CA THR A 112 -1.67 -1.94 30.49
C THR A 112 -2.79 -0.90 30.63
N ASP A 113 -3.71 -0.82 29.67
CA ASP A 113 -4.70 0.27 29.60
C ASP A 113 -4.04 1.67 29.63
N HIS A 114 -2.98 1.86 28.82
CA HIS A 114 -2.16 3.08 28.79
C HIS A 114 -1.52 3.44 30.14
N GLY A 115 -0.91 2.44 30.79
CA GLY A 115 -0.25 2.58 32.09
C GLY A 115 -1.20 2.66 33.30
N ARG A 116 -2.52 2.65 33.10
CA ARG A 116 -3.52 2.77 34.17
C ARG A 116 -3.75 1.47 34.96
N SER A 117 -3.35 0.33 34.39
CA SER A 117 -3.49 -0.98 35.02
C SER A 117 -2.63 -1.12 36.27
N SER A 118 -3.25 -1.56 37.38
CA SER A 118 -2.58 -1.83 38.66
C SER A 118 -1.94 -3.22 38.75
N LEU A 119 -1.79 -3.93 37.63
CA LEU A 119 -1.17 -5.26 37.59
C LEU A 119 0.35 -5.19 37.86
N PRO A 120 0.97 -6.29 38.36
CA PRO A 120 2.41 -6.34 38.60
C PRO A 120 3.23 -6.01 37.35
N GLY A 121 4.31 -5.25 37.53
CA GLY A 121 5.21 -4.85 36.45
C GLY A 121 4.84 -3.57 35.70
N VAL A 122 3.62 -3.02 35.82
CA VAL A 122 3.23 -1.83 35.04
C VAL A 122 4.01 -0.57 35.47
N SER A 123 4.05 -0.29 36.77
CA SER A 123 4.73 0.89 37.36
C SER A 123 5.97 0.55 38.18
N SER A 124 6.16 -0.72 38.54
CA SER A 124 7.34 -1.21 39.27
C SER A 124 7.43 -2.74 39.22
N GLY A 125 8.64 -3.27 39.38
CA GLY A 125 8.93 -4.71 39.33
C GLY A 125 8.72 -5.32 37.94
N THR A 126 8.47 -6.62 37.88
CA THR A 126 8.06 -7.31 36.65
C THR A 126 6.78 -8.11 36.89
N ASN A 127 6.03 -8.37 35.82
CA ASN A 127 5.04 -9.43 35.81
C ASN A 127 5.72 -10.83 35.86
N TYR A 128 4.92 -11.89 35.89
CA TYR A 128 5.39 -13.28 35.99
C TYR A 128 6.27 -13.75 34.80
N ALA A 129 6.22 -13.04 33.66
CA ALA A 129 7.02 -13.33 32.48
C ALA A 129 8.32 -12.50 32.40
N GLY A 130 8.59 -11.63 33.38
CA GLY A 130 9.74 -10.73 33.37
C GLY A 130 9.52 -9.46 32.54
N ALA A 131 8.27 -9.09 32.26
CA ALA A 131 7.91 -7.86 31.55
C ALA A 131 7.61 -6.70 32.52
N ALA A 132 7.99 -5.48 32.13
CA ALA A 132 7.84 -4.26 32.90
C ALA A 132 7.41 -3.06 32.04
N GLY A 133 6.92 -2.00 32.70
CA GLY A 133 6.55 -0.72 32.09
C GLY A 133 5.14 -0.69 31.50
N PRO A 134 4.65 0.51 31.10
CA PRO A 134 3.34 0.68 30.48
C PRO A 134 3.22 -0.01 29.12
N MET A 135 4.34 -0.35 28.48
CA MET A 135 4.37 -1.10 27.21
C MET A 135 4.79 -2.57 27.39
N GLN A 136 4.93 -3.06 28.63
CA GLN A 136 5.24 -4.46 29.00
C GLN A 136 6.43 -5.08 28.24
N PHE A 137 7.56 -4.37 28.20
CA PHE A 137 8.79 -4.89 27.64
C PHE A 137 9.40 -5.96 28.54
N LEU A 138 9.82 -7.10 27.96
CA LEU A 138 10.69 -8.04 28.66
C LEU A 138 12.01 -7.33 29.00
N VAL A 139 12.43 -7.33 30.26
CA VAL A 139 13.64 -6.61 30.73
C VAL A 139 14.90 -7.05 29.97
N SER A 140 14.96 -8.31 29.51
CA SER A 140 16.02 -8.83 28.63
C SER A 140 16.12 -8.14 27.27
N THR A 141 15.02 -7.59 26.74
CA THR A 141 14.98 -6.79 25.51
C THR A 141 15.27 -5.30 25.74
N TRP A 142 15.32 -4.89 27.00
CA TRP A 142 15.61 -3.53 27.48
C TRP A 142 17.05 -3.41 28.02
N GLY A 143 18.00 -4.14 27.42
CA GLY A 143 19.40 -4.16 27.86
C GLY A 143 19.64 -4.88 29.21
N GLY A 144 18.66 -5.64 29.71
CA GLY A 144 18.79 -6.46 30.92
C GLY A 144 18.57 -5.71 32.24
N LYS A 145 18.15 -4.44 32.22
CA LYS A 145 17.76 -3.65 33.41
C LYS A 145 16.55 -2.80 33.09
N THR A 146 15.84 -2.32 34.11
CA THR A 146 14.66 -1.46 33.93
C THR A 146 15.03 -0.03 33.53
N ARG A 147 16.11 0.52 34.09
CA ARG A 147 16.68 1.80 33.70
C ARG A 147 18.14 1.63 33.29
N ILE A 148 18.51 2.15 32.14
CA ILE A 148 19.89 2.11 31.60
C ILE A 148 20.29 3.46 31.04
N LYS A 149 21.58 3.80 31.04
CA LYS A 149 22.08 4.98 30.31
C LYS A 149 22.14 4.64 28.82
N ILE A 150 21.65 5.52 27.95
CA ILE A 150 21.73 5.32 26.50
C ILE A 150 23.17 5.59 26.01
N GLY A 151 23.60 4.78 25.03
CA GLY A 151 24.92 4.85 24.40
C GLY A 151 24.91 4.17 23.03
N PRO A 152 25.99 4.32 22.23
CA PRO A 152 26.01 3.89 20.83
C PRO A 152 25.90 2.37 20.66
N ASP A 153 26.48 1.58 21.57
CA ASP A 153 26.56 0.12 21.48
C ASP A 153 25.33 -0.63 22.04
N LEU A 154 24.23 0.08 22.28
CA LEU A 154 23.05 -0.46 22.94
C LEU A 154 22.23 -1.39 22.02
N ASN A 155 22.36 -2.70 22.23
CA ASN A 155 21.49 -3.70 21.59
C ASN A 155 20.22 -3.95 22.41
N GLY A 156 19.08 -3.42 21.93
CA GLY A 156 17.76 -3.64 22.54
C GLY A 156 16.67 -2.79 21.89
N TYR A 157 15.61 -2.50 22.64
CA TYR A 157 14.57 -1.51 22.31
C TYR A 157 14.57 -0.29 23.24
N ALA A 158 15.35 -0.34 24.32
CA ALA A 158 15.51 0.76 25.27
C ALA A 158 15.90 2.06 24.58
N SER A 159 15.28 3.16 25.02
CA SER A 159 15.20 4.41 24.28
C SER A 159 15.06 5.58 25.22
N ASP A 160 15.83 6.64 24.97
CA ASP A 160 15.63 7.99 25.51
C ASP A 160 14.59 8.71 24.63
N GLY A 161 13.44 9.01 25.23
CA GLY A 161 12.28 9.66 24.60
C GLY A 161 11.91 11.02 25.21
N ASP A 162 12.32 11.29 26.45
CA ASP A 162 12.11 12.58 27.13
C ASP A 162 13.29 13.55 26.99
N GLY A 163 14.53 13.04 26.85
CA GLY A 163 15.78 13.78 26.73
C GLY A 163 16.75 13.64 27.91
N ASP A 164 16.50 12.79 28.91
CA ASP A 164 17.31 12.74 30.14
C ASP A 164 18.63 11.92 30.06
N GLY A 165 18.86 11.23 28.94
CA GLY A 165 20.04 10.40 28.68
C GLY A 165 19.94 8.95 29.15
N TYR A 166 18.81 8.54 29.72
CA TYR A 166 18.50 7.15 30.09
C TYR A 166 17.39 6.57 29.20
N GLY A 167 17.18 5.26 29.30
CA GLY A 167 15.99 4.57 28.85
C GLY A 167 15.38 3.85 30.04
N ASP A 168 14.36 4.45 30.64
CA ASP A 168 13.60 3.89 31.75
C ASP A 168 12.35 3.18 31.23
N ILE A 169 12.23 1.88 31.51
CA ILE A 169 11.14 1.04 31.03
C ILE A 169 9.77 1.50 31.57
N TYR A 170 9.75 2.21 32.71
CA TYR A 170 8.52 2.71 33.32
C TYR A 170 8.13 4.12 32.84
N ASP A 171 9.04 4.87 32.22
CA ASP A 171 8.69 6.16 31.65
C ASP A 171 7.83 5.98 30.39
N PRO A 172 6.69 6.68 30.25
CA PRO A 172 5.82 6.53 29.09
C PRO A 172 6.47 6.96 27.77
N ALA A 173 7.33 7.99 27.76
CA ALA A 173 7.97 8.46 26.54
C ALA A 173 9.01 7.46 26.03
N ASP A 174 9.87 6.98 26.93
CA ASP A 174 10.88 5.97 26.65
C ASP A 174 10.24 4.66 26.17
N ALA A 175 9.26 4.15 26.92
CA ALA A 175 8.55 2.92 26.61
C ALA A 175 7.80 2.98 25.26
N ILE A 176 7.12 4.09 24.95
CA ILE A 176 6.40 4.25 23.68
C ILE A 176 7.37 4.41 22.50
N LEU A 177 8.48 5.12 22.66
CA LEU A 177 9.53 5.20 21.64
C LEU A 177 10.19 3.83 21.41
N GLY A 178 10.42 3.05 22.47
CA GLY A 178 10.87 1.66 22.37
C GLY A 178 9.90 0.78 21.58
N ALA A 179 8.60 0.90 21.84
CA ALA A 179 7.56 0.18 21.08
C ALA A 179 7.51 0.59 19.60
N ALA A 180 7.67 1.88 19.30
CA ALA A 180 7.76 2.38 17.93
C ALA A 180 8.98 1.79 17.19
N LYS A 181 10.17 1.80 17.82
CA LYS A 181 11.38 1.16 17.27
C LYS A 181 11.21 -0.35 17.11
N MET A 182 10.56 -1.03 18.08
CA MET A 182 10.30 -2.46 18.01
C MET A 182 9.41 -2.83 16.83
N LEU A 183 8.28 -2.15 16.65
CA LEU A 183 7.40 -2.38 15.51
C LEU A 183 8.13 -2.11 14.18
N LYS A 184 8.86 -0.99 14.08
CA LYS A 184 9.62 -0.62 12.88
C LYS A 184 10.68 -1.65 12.50
N ARG A 185 11.50 -2.11 13.47
CA ARG A 185 12.53 -3.14 13.28
C ARG A 185 11.96 -4.49 12.84
N ASN A 186 10.69 -4.78 13.18
CA ASN A 186 10.06 -6.08 12.93
C ASN A 186 9.08 -6.12 11.75
N GLY A 187 8.90 -5.01 11.03
CA GLY A 187 8.19 -4.96 9.75
C GLY A 187 7.15 -3.86 9.61
N ALA A 188 6.82 -3.10 10.66
CA ALA A 188 5.85 -2.02 10.54
C ALA A 188 6.45 -0.84 9.74
N PRO A 189 5.66 -0.16 8.88
CA PRO A 189 4.24 -0.37 8.65
C PRO A 189 3.91 -1.44 7.58
N ASP A 190 4.90 -1.90 6.79
CA ASP A 190 4.78 -2.77 5.60
C ASP A 190 4.32 -4.23 5.84
N ASP A 191 4.51 -4.72 7.07
CA ASP A 191 4.08 -6.01 7.59
C ASP A 191 3.66 -5.84 9.05
N LEU A 192 2.56 -5.10 9.24
CA LEU A 192 2.05 -4.74 10.55
C LEU A 192 1.63 -5.98 11.37
N ARG A 193 1.07 -7.01 10.73
CA ARG A 193 0.68 -8.26 11.41
C ARG A 193 1.90 -8.98 11.98
N ARG A 194 3.00 -9.12 11.23
CA ARG A 194 4.26 -9.67 11.77
C ARG A 194 4.83 -8.80 12.88
N ALA A 195 4.86 -7.48 12.72
CA ALA A 195 5.43 -6.58 13.71
C ALA A 195 4.75 -6.72 15.08
N ILE A 196 3.41 -6.76 15.10
CA ILE A 196 2.62 -7.02 16.31
C ILE A 196 2.78 -8.49 16.78
N PHE A 197 2.90 -9.45 15.86
CA PHE A 197 3.12 -10.87 16.20
C PHE A 197 4.49 -11.13 16.84
N VAL A 198 5.52 -10.32 16.54
CA VAL A 198 6.82 -10.39 17.24
C VAL A 198 6.70 -9.82 18.66
N TYR A 199 5.81 -8.84 18.89
CA TYR A 199 5.61 -8.20 20.19
C TYR A 199 5.17 -9.19 21.28
N ASN A 200 4.04 -9.88 21.08
CA ASN A 200 3.42 -10.75 22.10
C ASN A 200 3.46 -12.25 21.76
N ARG A 201 3.90 -12.63 20.55
CA ARG A 201 3.94 -14.01 20.03
C ARG A 201 2.61 -14.75 19.83
N ALA A 202 1.46 -14.14 20.16
CA ALA A 202 0.13 -14.71 19.91
C ALA A 202 -0.61 -14.06 18.72
N THR A 203 -1.40 -14.84 17.96
CA THR A 203 -2.24 -14.33 16.87
C THR A 203 -3.47 -13.59 17.38
N TRP A 204 -4.15 -14.11 18.41
CA TRP A 204 -5.30 -13.43 19.03
C TRP A 204 -4.96 -12.01 19.53
N TYR A 205 -3.71 -11.79 19.93
CA TYR A 205 -3.21 -10.48 20.36
C TYR A 205 -3.12 -9.52 19.17
N VAL A 206 -2.60 -9.99 18.02
CA VAL A 206 -2.54 -9.22 16.78
C VAL A 206 -3.92 -8.76 16.35
N ASP A 207 -4.91 -9.67 16.39
CA ASP A 207 -6.26 -9.36 15.96
C ASP A 207 -6.96 -8.38 16.91
N GLN A 208 -6.74 -8.46 18.23
CA GLN A 208 -7.22 -7.49 19.22
C GLN A 208 -6.57 -6.11 19.04
N VAL A 209 -5.25 -6.04 18.87
CA VAL A 209 -4.54 -4.76 18.62
C VAL A 209 -5.03 -4.12 17.32
N LEU A 210 -5.23 -4.90 16.25
CA LEU A 210 -5.79 -4.40 14.99
C LEU A 210 -7.29 -4.06 15.09
N GLU A 211 -8.03 -4.54 16.08
CA GLU A 211 -9.39 -4.06 16.36
C GLU A 211 -9.38 -2.72 17.10
N ILE A 212 -8.59 -2.61 18.17
CA ILE A 212 -8.46 -1.37 18.94
C ILE A 212 -7.91 -0.24 18.04
N ALA A 213 -6.90 -0.50 17.22
CA ALA A 213 -6.32 0.48 16.30
C ALA A 213 -7.33 0.99 15.25
N ARG A 214 -8.24 0.13 14.78
CA ARG A 214 -9.38 0.56 13.93
C ARG A 214 -10.33 1.47 14.71
N ARG A 215 -10.71 1.12 15.95
CA ARG A 215 -11.59 1.95 16.81
C ARG A 215 -10.98 3.33 17.13
N TYR A 216 -9.65 3.46 17.12
CA TYR A 216 -8.94 4.72 17.38
C TYR A 216 -8.74 5.61 16.13
N ALA A 217 -8.78 5.06 14.91
CA ALA A 217 -8.77 5.87 13.69
C ALA A 217 -10.15 6.48 13.41
N ALA A 218 -10.21 7.77 13.06
CA ALA A 218 -11.47 8.49 12.82
C ALA A 218 -12.33 7.88 11.70
N ASN A 219 -11.70 7.27 10.68
CA ASN A 219 -12.38 6.60 9.57
C ASN A 219 -12.50 5.07 9.74
N GLY A 220 -12.11 4.52 10.90
CA GLY A 220 -12.13 3.07 11.16
C GLY A 220 -11.06 2.25 10.43
N GLN A 221 -10.13 2.88 9.70
CA GLN A 221 -9.11 2.20 8.89
C GLN A 221 -7.71 2.25 9.49
N ILE A 222 -6.87 1.30 9.07
CA ILE A 222 -5.43 1.23 9.40
C ILE A 222 -4.68 1.44 8.08
N GLN A 223 -3.93 2.53 7.96
CA GLN A 223 -3.17 2.90 6.75
C GLN A 223 -1.91 2.04 6.60
N LEU A 224 -2.06 0.86 6.00
CA LEU A 224 -0.91 0.04 5.59
C LEU A 224 -0.23 0.69 4.36
N PRO A 225 1.11 0.63 4.23
CA PRO A 225 1.82 1.10 3.03
C PRO A 225 1.35 0.30 1.83
N PRO A 226 1.17 0.94 0.67
CA PRO A 226 0.04 0.69 -0.21
C PRO A 226 -0.29 -0.80 -0.44
N GLU A 227 -1.28 -1.27 0.32
CA GLU A 227 -2.29 -2.17 -0.22
C GLU A 227 -3.07 -1.44 -1.33
N ALA A 228 -3.98 -2.13 -2.03
CA ALA A 228 -4.59 -1.67 -3.29
C ALA A 228 -4.99 -0.19 -3.31
N ASP A 229 -4.21 0.63 -4.02
CA ASP A 229 -4.65 1.94 -4.50
C ASP A 229 -5.29 1.71 -5.88
N PRO A 230 -6.60 1.94 -6.04
CA PRO A 230 -7.28 1.79 -7.33
C PRO A 230 -6.66 2.64 -8.46
N ALA A 231 -6.01 3.76 -8.15
CA ALA A 231 -5.29 4.56 -9.15
C ALA A 231 -4.09 3.77 -9.70
N CYS A 232 -3.18 3.31 -8.84
CA CYS A 232 -2.02 2.51 -9.24
C CYS A 232 -2.45 1.16 -9.86
N ASP A 233 -3.48 0.49 -9.33
CA ASP A 233 -4.01 -0.76 -9.89
C ASP A 233 -4.63 -0.58 -11.29
N SER A 234 -5.34 0.54 -11.53
CA SER A 234 -5.88 0.83 -12.87
C SER A 234 -4.77 0.93 -13.93
N SER A 235 -3.57 1.40 -13.57
CA SER A 235 -2.43 1.47 -14.48
C SER A 235 -1.88 0.09 -14.86
N TYR A 236 -1.79 -0.84 -13.90
CA TYR A 236 -1.36 -2.23 -14.17
C TYR A 236 -2.37 -2.96 -15.04
N VAL A 237 -3.67 -2.88 -14.71
CA VAL A 237 -4.76 -3.52 -15.47
C VAL A 237 -4.88 -2.95 -16.89
N ALA A 238 -4.69 -1.64 -17.05
CA ALA A 238 -4.66 -0.99 -18.37
C ALA A 238 -3.39 -1.28 -19.20
N SER A 239 -2.33 -1.82 -18.58
CA SER A 239 -1.11 -2.26 -19.27
C SER A 239 -1.16 -3.69 -19.81
N ALA A 240 -2.24 -4.43 -19.55
CA ALA A 240 -2.46 -5.77 -20.09
C ALA A 240 -2.50 -5.76 -21.63
N PRO A 241 -1.73 -6.63 -22.32
CA PRO A 241 -1.70 -6.68 -23.79
C PRO A 241 -3.00 -7.21 -24.41
N ASP A 242 -3.79 -7.98 -23.65
CA ASP A 242 -5.07 -8.55 -24.06
C ASP A 242 -6.01 -8.77 -22.85
N ASP A 243 -7.27 -9.12 -23.12
CA ASP A 243 -8.31 -9.32 -22.12
C ASP A 243 -8.13 -10.59 -21.25
N VAL A 244 -7.38 -11.60 -21.73
CA VAL A 244 -7.05 -12.80 -20.95
C VAL A 244 -6.02 -12.43 -19.88
N VAL A 245 -4.95 -11.72 -20.25
CA VAL A 245 -3.98 -11.17 -19.30
C VAL A 245 -4.67 -10.20 -18.34
N ARG A 246 -5.60 -9.36 -18.82
CA ARG A 246 -6.37 -8.47 -17.93
C ARG A 246 -7.11 -9.27 -16.86
N THR A 247 -7.84 -10.31 -17.26
CA THR A 247 -8.61 -11.19 -16.34
C THR A 247 -7.71 -11.89 -15.31
N ILE A 248 -6.48 -12.27 -15.71
CA ILE A 248 -5.46 -12.87 -14.83
C ILE A 248 -4.92 -11.83 -13.83
N LEU A 249 -4.56 -10.63 -14.30
CA LEU A 249 -4.02 -9.55 -13.47
C LEU A 249 -5.06 -9.01 -12.47
N GLU A 250 -6.31 -8.79 -12.91
CA GLU A 250 -7.42 -8.37 -12.04
C GLU A 250 -7.62 -9.35 -10.89
N TYR A 251 -7.65 -10.67 -11.18
CA TYR A 251 -7.75 -11.67 -10.12
C TYR A 251 -6.55 -11.62 -9.17
N ALA A 252 -5.32 -11.54 -9.69
CA ALA A 252 -4.13 -11.52 -8.85
C ALA A 252 -4.09 -10.28 -7.95
N LEU A 253 -4.34 -9.09 -8.50
CA LEU A 253 -4.34 -7.81 -7.77
C LEU A 253 -5.44 -7.80 -6.69
N ALA A 254 -6.61 -8.40 -6.95
CA ALA A 254 -7.67 -8.57 -5.96
C ALA A 254 -7.31 -9.50 -4.77
N GLN A 255 -6.14 -10.15 -4.77
CA GLN A 255 -5.62 -10.91 -3.61
C GLN A 255 -4.67 -10.08 -2.72
N ARG A 256 -4.38 -8.81 -3.04
CA ARG A 256 -3.55 -7.92 -2.19
C ARG A 256 -4.09 -7.86 -0.75
N GLY A 257 -3.19 -7.72 0.22
CA GLY A 257 -3.50 -7.69 1.66
C GLY A 257 -3.79 -9.05 2.31
N LYS A 258 -4.08 -10.09 1.52
CA LYS A 258 -4.27 -11.45 2.05
C LYS A 258 -2.94 -12.07 2.53
N PRO A 259 -2.94 -12.89 3.59
CA PRO A 259 -1.73 -13.52 4.11
C PRO A 259 -1.17 -14.61 3.19
N TYR A 260 0.15 -14.82 3.29
CA TYR A 260 0.79 -16.01 2.74
C TYR A 260 0.43 -17.26 3.56
N ARG A 261 0.11 -18.37 2.88
CA ARG A 261 -0.02 -19.70 3.48
C ARG A 261 0.59 -20.75 2.55
N TRP A 262 1.57 -21.50 3.02
CA TRP A 262 2.16 -22.62 2.29
C TRP A 262 1.08 -23.64 1.88
N GLY A 263 1.04 -24.01 0.60
CA GLY A 263 0.00 -24.85 0.01
C GLY A 263 -1.28 -24.10 -0.40
N GLY A 264 -1.45 -22.83 0.00
CA GLY A 264 -2.69 -22.07 -0.14
C GLY A 264 -3.08 -21.72 -1.58
N THR A 265 -4.37 -21.86 -1.89
CA THR A 265 -5.02 -21.50 -3.17
C THR A 265 -6.28 -20.67 -2.95
N GLY A 266 -6.30 -19.83 -1.91
CA GLY A 266 -7.46 -19.04 -1.53
C GLY A 266 -8.58 -19.82 -0.82
N PRO A 267 -9.74 -19.19 -0.58
CA PRO A 267 -10.01 -17.77 -0.87
C PRO A 267 -9.27 -16.80 0.07
N ASP A 268 -8.91 -17.26 1.27
CA ASP A 268 -8.41 -16.40 2.36
C ASP A 268 -6.89 -16.22 2.37
N ALA A 269 -6.12 -17.18 1.82
CA ALA A 269 -4.66 -17.17 1.84
C ALA A 269 -4.06 -17.98 0.67
N PHE A 270 -2.91 -17.55 0.15
CA PHE A 270 -2.24 -18.17 -1.00
C PHE A 270 -0.74 -18.38 -0.74
N ASP A 271 -0.10 -19.29 -1.48
CA ASP A 271 1.36 -19.24 -1.68
C ASP A 271 1.74 -18.64 -3.05
N CYS A 272 3.04 -18.52 -3.29
CA CYS A 272 3.66 -17.87 -4.45
C CYS A 272 3.14 -18.40 -5.80
N SER A 273 3.07 -19.72 -5.96
CA SER A 273 2.53 -20.34 -7.17
C SER A 273 1.01 -20.53 -7.11
N GLY A 274 0.41 -20.48 -5.92
CA GLY A 274 -1.03 -20.62 -5.67
C GLY A 274 -1.86 -19.42 -6.11
N ILE A 275 -1.38 -18.18 -5.89
CA ILE A 275 -2.03 -16.97 -6.44
C ILE A 275 -2.05 -17.01 -7.97
N ILE A 276 -0.91 -17.37 -8.59
CA ILE A 276 -0.75 -17.47 -10.05
C ILE A 276 -1.65 -18.58 -10.62
N TYR A 277 -1.64 -19.76 -9.99
CA TYR A 277 -2.49 -20.89 -10.35
C TYR A 277 -3.97 -20.49 -10.36
N MET A 278 -4.43 -19.79 -9.31
CA MET A 278 -5.82 -19.36 -9.22
C MET A 278 -6.18 -18.21 -10.18
N ALA A 279 -5.23 -17.32 -10.49
CA ALA A 279 -5.42 -16.27 -11.50
C ALA A 279 -5.66 -16.85 -12.90
N TYR A 280 -4.87 -17.85 -13.31
CA TYR A 280 -5.11 -18.58 -14.56
C TYR A 280 -6.44 -19.35 -14.51
N ARG A 281 -6.76 -20.02 -13.39
CA ARG A 281 -8.05 -20.73 -13.23
C ARG A 281 -9.26 -19.79 -13.28
N ASN A 282 -9.12 -18.54 -12.86
CA ASN A 282 -10.16 -17.50 -12.99
C ASN A 282 -10.42 -17.12 -14.45
N ALA A 283 -9.36 -17.08 -15.28
CA ALA A 283 -9.47 -16.91 -16.73
C ALA A 283 -9.85 -18.20 -17.48
N GLY A 284 -10.29 -19.26 -16.78
CA GLY A 284 -10.66 -20.55 -17.37
C GLY A 284 -9.47 -21.44 -17.78
N LEU A 285 -8.24 -21.04 -17.48
CA LEU A 285 -7.01 -21.72 -17.91
C LEU A 285 -6.40 -22.58 -16.80
N SER A 286 -5.82 -23.71 -17.20
CA SER A 286 -5.08 -24.62 -16.33
C SER A 286 -3.59 -24.57 -16.63
N ILE A 287 -2.80 -24.38 -15.58
CA ILE A 287 -1.34 -24.42 -15.55
C ILE A 287 -0.88 -25.26 -14.34
N PRO A 288 0.39 -25.69 -14.24
CA PRO A 288 0.88 -26.42 -13.07
C PRO A 288 0.69 -25.64 -11.76
N ARG A 289 0.40 -26.36 -10.67
CA ARG A 289 0.12 -25.77 -9.35
C ARG A 289 1.38 -25.24 -8.64
N THR A 290 2.53 -25.86 -8.84
CA THR A 290 3.76 -25.58 -8.07
C THR A 290 4.75 -24.71 -8.85
N THR A 291 5.56 -23.94 -8.14
CA THR A 291 6.66 -23.12 -8.70
C THR A 291 7.56 -23.93 -9.63
N PHE A 292 7.94 -25.13 -9.18
CA PHE A 292 8.80 -26.06 -9.93
C PHE A 292 8.14 -26.65 -11.17
N GLY A 293 6.80 -26.67 -11.24
CA GLY A 293 6.05 -27.04 -12.44
C GLY A 293 5.82 -25.86 -13.39
N GLN A 294 5.63 -24.64 -12.86
CA GLN A 294 5.41 -23.43 -13.65
C GLN A 294 6.68 -22.99 -14.40
N TRP A 295 7.88 -23.22 -13.83
CA TRP A 295 9.18 -22.85 -14.42
C TRP A 295 9.55 -23.56 -15.75
N PRO A 296 9.37 -24.88 -15.90
CA PRO A 296 9.57 -25.56 -17.19
C PRO A 296 8.35 -25.45 -18.13
N PHE A 297 7.17 -25.08 -17.63
CA PHE A 297 5.93 -25.04 -18.41
C PHE A 297 5.79 -23.79 -19.29
N GLY A 298 6.11 -22.60 -18.76
CA GLY A 298 6.04 -21.37 -19.55
C GLY A 298 7.19 -21.24 -20.55
N VAL A 299 6.90 -20.66 -21.73
CA VAL A 299 7.92 -20.34 -22.75
C VAL A 299 8.91 -19.33 -22.18
N ARG A 300 10.21 -19.48 -22.47
CA ARG A 300 11.26 -18.65 -21.86
C ARG A 300 11.30 -17.25 -22.47
N VAL A 301 11.23 -16.23 -21.61
CA VAL A 301 11.29 -14.82 -21.99
C VAL A 301 12.68 -14.26 -21.69
N GLN A 302 13.21 -13.43 -22.60
CA GLN A 302 14.50 -12.75 -22.39
C GLN A 302 14.34 -11.62 -21.34
N PRO A 303 15.28 -11.45 -20.38
CA PRO A 303 15.24 -10.33 -19.45
C PRO A 303 15.23 -8.97 -20.17
N GLY A 304 14.32 -8.08 -19.77
CA GLY A 304 14.03 -6.82 -20.47
C GLY A 304 13.01 -6.95 -21.60
N SER A 305 12.46 -8.16 -21.84
CA SER A 305 11.36 -8.43 -22.78
C SER A 305 10.13 -9.03 -22.09
N GLU A 306 10.11 -9.03 -20.75
CA GLU A 306 8.93 -9.44 -19.97
C GLU A 306 7.82 -8.39 -20.00
N GLN A 307 6.58 -8.87 -20.11
CA GLN A 307 5.36 -8.07 -20.18
C GLN A 307 4.43 -8.40 -19.00
N PRO A 308 3.42 -7.56 -18.69
CA PRO A 308 2.40 -7.89 -17.69
C PRO A 308 1.77 -9.26 -17.96
N GLY A 309 1.60 -10.07 -16.91
CA GLY A 309 1.14 -11.47 -17.00
C GLY A 309 2.24 -12.52 -17.15
N ASP A 310 3.47 -12.14 -17.51
CA ASP A 310 4.64 -13.03 -17.44
C ASP A 310 5.00 -13.38 -15.99
N LEU A 311 5.69 -14.50 -15.80
CA LEU A 311 6.11 -15.00 -14.49
C LEU A 311 7.62 -14.82 -14.28
N VAL A 312 8.02 -14.32 -13.12
CA VAL A 312 9.42 -14.12 -12.73
C VAL A 312 9.80 -15.03 -11.56
N PHE A 313 10.87 -15.80 -11.73
CA PHE A 313 11.28 -16.89 -10.82
C PHE A 313 12.56 -16.55 -10.06
N PHE A 314 12.68 -17.06 -8.83
CA PHE A 314 13.82 -16.79 -7.94
C PHE A 314 14.36 -18.06 -7.28
N ASN A 315 15.68 -18.10 -7.10
CA ASN A 315 16.34 -19.06 -6.22
C ASN A 315 16.20 -18.57 -4.77
N ALA A 316 15.33 -19.22 -4.00
CA ALA A 316 14.81 -18.68 -2.74
C ALA A 316 14.36 -19.80 -1.78
N GLY A 317 15.26 -20.22 -0.89
CA GLY A 317 15.00 -21.18 0.18
C GLY A 317 16.06 -22.29 0.25
N PRO A 318 15.93 -23.24 1.20
CA PRO A 318 16.74 -24.45 1.23
C PRO A 318 16.44 -25.34 0.01
N GLY A 319 17.47 -25.92 -0.60
CA GLY A 319 17.32 -26.92 -1.67
C GLY A 319 16.95 -26.38 -3.06
N THR A 320 16.84 -25.06 -3.24
CA THR A 320 16.42 -24.45 -4.51
C THR A 320 17.61 -24.18 -5.45
N SER A 321 17.36 -24.14 -6.76
CA SER A 321 18.40 -23.99 -7.79
C SER A 321 17.90 -23.24 -9.04
N LYS A 322 18.76 -23.05 -10.04
CA LYS A 322 18.40 -22.49 -11.36
C LYS A 322 17.34 -23.33 -12.11
N ASP A 323 17.26 -24.63 -11.82
CA ASP A 323 16.34 -25.57 -12.46
C ASP A 323 15.16 -25.89 -11.52
N HIS A 324 15.25 -25.48 -10.26
CA HIS A 324 14.29 -25.75 -9.18
C HIS A 324 14.05 -24.45 -8.35
N PRO A 325 13.46 -23.38 -8.94
CA PRO A 325 13.28 -22.09 -8.28
C PRO A 325 12.24 -22.17 -7.15
N GLY A 326 12.58 -21.66 -5.98
CA GLY A 326 11.73 -21.74 -4.78
C GLY A 326 10.58 -20.76 -4.75
N HIS A 327 10.70 -19.63 -5.47
CA HIS A 327 9.71 -18.56 -5.45
C HIS A 327 9.39 -18.04 -6.85
N VAL A 328 8.19 -17.52 -7.00
CA VAL A 328 7.66 -16.92 -8.23
C VAL A 328 6.75 -15.74 -7.91
N GLY A 329 6.77 -14.72 -8.76
CA GLY A 329 5.76 -13.67 -8.82
C GLY A 329 5.28 -13.46 -10.25
N MET A 330 4.21 -12.69 -10.42
CA MET A 330 3.65 -12.33 -11.73
C MET A 330 3.97 -10.87 -12.02
N VAL A 331 4.57 -10.60 -13.18
CA VAL A 331 4.89 -9.25 -13.67
C VAL A 331 3.60 -8.46 -13.84
N VAL A 332 3.55 -7.25 -13.26
CA VAL A 332 2.41 -6.32 -13.40
C VAL A 332 2.79 -5.05 -14.18
N SER A 333 4.08 -4.72 -14.21
CA SER A 333 4.70 -3.74 -15.11
C SER A 333 6.20 -4.04 -15.17
N PRO A 334 6.98 -3.44 -16.10
CA PRO A 334 8.44 -3.54 -16.08
C PRO A 334 9.00 -3.20 -14.69
N GLY A 335 9.83 -4.11 -14.16
CA GLY A 335 10.44 -4.01 -12.83
C GLY A 335 9.53 -4.29 -11.63
N LYS A 336 8.21 -4.44 -11.78
CA LYS A 336 7.23 -4.67 -10.69
C LYS A 336 6.48 -6.00 -10.86
N MET A 337 6.30 -6.74 -9.77
CA MET A 337 5.51 -7.98 -9.74
C MET A 337 4.58 -8.03 -8.54
N ILE A 338 3.45 -8.73 -8.65
CA ILE A 338 2.69 -9.20 -7.51
C ILE A 338 3.23 -10.55 -7.04
N GLU A 339 3.41 -10.70 -5.72
CA GLU A 339 3.91 -11.93 -5.10
C GLU A 339 3.23 -12.23 -3.76
N ALA A 340 3.09 -13.52 -3.46
CA ALA A 340 2.91 -14.02 -2.11
C ALA A 340 4.29 -14.54 -1.63
N ARG A 341 5.10 -13.71 -0.96
CA ARG A 341 6.53 -14.00 -0.75
C ARG A 341 6.82 -15.13 0.26
N CYS A 342 6.36 -14.99 1.50
CA CYS A 342 6.50 -16.01 2.55
C CYS A 342 5.63 -15.69 3.78
N THR A 343 5.42 -16.67 4.68
CA THR A 343 4.62 -16.56 5.92
C THR A 343 5.04 -15.41 6.86
N LEU A 344 6.28 -14.93 6.71
CA LEU A 344 6.90 -13.90 7.56
C LEU A 344 7.44 -12.71 6.73
N CYS A 345 6.88 -12.48 5.54
CA CYS A 345 7.33 -11.50 4.54
C CYS A 345 6.28 -10.40 4.24
N GLY A 346 5.22 -10.30 5.04
CA GLY A 346 4.05 -9.48 4.76
C GLY A 346 2.96 -10.17 3.95
N PRO A 347 1.83 -9.47 3.75
CA PRO A 347 0.75 -9.93 2.90
C PRO A 347 1.14 -9.94 1.42
N ILE A 348 0.27 -10.48 0.58
CA ILE A 348 0.33 -10.37 -0.88
C ILE A 348 0.35 -8.90 -1.27
N LYS A 349 1.34 -8.48 -2.07
CA LYS A 349 1.49 -7.11 -2.55
C LYS A 349 2.31 -7.03 -3.83
N VAL A 350 2.20 -5.88 -4.51
CA VAL A 350 3.10 -5.51 -5.59
C VAL A 350 4.46 -5.10 -4.98
N THR A 351 5.55 -5.56 -5.58
CA THR A 351 6.93 -5.25 -5.16
C THR A 351 7.83 -5.09 -6.38
N THR A 352 8.93 -4.34 -6.22
CA THR A 352 9.98 -4.26 -7.23
C THR A 352 10.76 -5.59 -7.30
N TYR A 353 10.87 -6.18 -8.50
CA TYR A 353 11.85 -7.24 -8.80
C TYR A 353 13.12 -6.68 -9.47
N GLY A 354 13.06 -5.49 -10.09
CA GLY A 354 14.23 -4.82 -10.63
C GLY A 354 15.34 -4.67 -9.57
N GLY A 355 16.55 -5.13 -9.89
CA GLY A 355 17.70 -5.13 -8.96
C GLY A 355 17.63 -6.15 -7.81
N ARG A 356 16.57 -6.96 -7.71
CA ARG A 356 16.48 -8.02 -6.69
C ARG A 356 17.44 -9.17 -7.05
N PRO A 357 18.31 -9.63 -6.13
CA PRO A 357 19.22 -10.73 -6.41
C PRO A 357 18.48 -12.06 -6.59
N ASN A 358 19.19 -13.05 -7.14
CA ASN A 358 18.75 -14.43 -7.29
C ASN A 358 17.55 -14.67 -8.24
N ILE A 359 17.29 -13.76 -9.18
CA ILE A 359 16.42 -14.04 -10.33
C ILE A 359 16.98 -15.24 -11.11
N VAL A 360 16.12 -16.20 -11.40
CA VAL A 360 16.41 -17.41 -12.19
C VAL A 360 15.99 -17.22 -13.65
N GLY A 361 14.95 -16.43 -13.90
CA GLY A 361 14.52 -16.00 -15.23
C GLY A 361 13.03 -15.72 -15.31
N PHE A 362 12.55 -15.53 -16.54
CA PHE A 362 11.17 -15.16 -16.86
C PHE A 362 10.52 -16.21 -17.76
N THR A 363 9.21 -16.43 -17.60
CA THR A 363 8.42 -17.28 -18.52
C THR A 363 7.06 -16.70 -18.85
N ARG A 364 6.51 -17.11 -19.99
CA ARG A 364 5.18 -16.77 -20.49
C ARG A 364 4.34 -18.03 -20.64
N PRO A 365 3.45 -18.35 -19.68
CA PRO A 365 2.59 -19.53 -19.78
C PRO A 365 1.56 -19.46 -20.91
N LEU A 366 1.15 -18.27 -21.35
CA LEU A 366 0.16 -18.10 -22.42
C LEU A 366 0.66 -18.53 -23.82
N GLU A 367 1.98 -18.56 -24.03
CA GLU A 367 2.59 -19.07 -25.28
C GLU A 367 2.79 -20.60 -25.26
N ASN A 368 2.49 -21.29 -24.14
CA ASN A 368 2.56 -22.75 -24.08
C ASN A 368 1.42 -23.40 -24.90
N GLU A 369 1.73 -24.45 -25.66
CA GLU A 369 0.78 -25.10 -26.57
C GLU A 369 -0.48 -25.63 -25.88
N ASP A 370 -0.40 -26.15 -24.65
CA ASP A 370 -1.57 -26.60 -23.87
C ASP A 370 -2.49 -25.42 -23.51
N VAL A 371 -1.93 -24.23 -23.27
CA VAL A 371 -2.69 -23.03 -22.92
C VAL A 371 -3.31 -22.41 -24.17
N VAL A 372 -2.58 -22.36 -25.28
CA VAL A 372 -3.10 -22.00 -26.61
C VAL A 372 -4.23 -22.95 -27.04
N ALA A 373 -4.12 -24.25 -26.75
CA ALA A 373 -5.17 -25.23 -27.02
C ALA A 373 -6.40 -25.07 -26.10
N GLN A 374 -6.22 -24.60 -24.86
CA GLN A 374 -7.33 -24.25 -23.96
C GLN A 374 -8.07 -23.01 -24.46
N LEU A 375 -7.34 -21.94 -24.82
CA LEU A 375 -7.92 -20.71 -25.39
C LEU A 375 -8.75 -20.98 -26.65
N LYS A 376 -8.23 -21.81 -27.57
CA LYS A 376 -8.98 -22.21 -28.78
C LYS A 376 -10.31 -22.91 -28.47
N ARG A 377 -10.37 -23.73 -27.41
CA ARG A 377 -11.60 -24.41 -26.97
C ARG A 377 -12.59 -23.51 -26.21
N ALA A 378 -12.19 -22.32 -25.79
CA ALA A 378 -13.07 -21.33 -25.17
C ALA A 378 -13.76 -20.40 -26.19
N LEU A 379 -13.40 -20.52 -27.48
CA LEU A 379 -13.90 -19.71 -28.59
C LEU A 379 -14.79 -20.51 -29.57
N THR A 380 -15.15 -21.74 -29.19
CA THR A 380 -15.91 -22.73 -29.99
C THR A 380 -17.09 -23.29 -29.21
#